data_AF-A0A895YCE1-F1
#
_entry.id   AF-A0A895YCE1-F1
#
_cell.length_a   1.000
_cell.length_b   1.000
_cell.length_c   1.000
_cell.angle_alpha   90.00
_cell.angle_beta   90.00
_cell.angle_gamma   90.00
#
_symmetry.space_group_name_H-M   'P 1'
#
loop_
_entity.id
_entity.type
_entity.pdbx_description
1 polymer ?
#
loop_
_entity_poly.entity_id
_entity_poly.type
_entity_poly.pdbx_seq_one_letter_code
_entity_poly.pdbx_strand_id
1 'polypeptide(L)'
;MTVPHQSNRSGKSARSAYIPPHRNGVARITHGLEAAILDHEPMRIASLDPDAGPRVYQLAVAGPAALLVAKLIKLGERVGQGAPERIHAKDALDVLRILQATHYGTLVAGLRSHRSSEYAKSVSEDAMAYLTAYGRGTGALFAQLAAEAVGGDPVTGASFAALADRLLAAVDS
;
A
#
# COMPACT_ATOMS: atom_id res chain seq x y z
N MET A 1 -2.91 14.32 3.25
CA MET A 1 -3.52 13.76 2.02
C MET A 1 -4.95 13.38 2.35
N THR A 2 -5.81 13.23 1.35
CA THR A 2 -7.18 12.72 1.49
C THR A 2 -7.42 11.69 0.40
N VAL A 3 -8.43 10.86 0.57
CA VAL A 3 -8.94 10.00 -0.51
C VAL A 3 -10.01 10.72 -1.34
N PRO A 4 -10.30 10.25 -2.57
CA PRO A 4 -11.24 10.90 -3.47
C PRO A 4 -12.62 11.16 -2.84
N HIS A 5 -13.21 10.19 -2.15
CA HIS A 5 -14.56 10.32 -1.58
C HIS A 5 -14.63 11.29 -0.39
N GLN A 6 -13.51 11.64 0.25
CA GLN A 6 -13.43 12.64 1.33
C GLN A 6 -12.97 14.02 0.84
N SER A 7 -12.70 14.17 -0.46
CA SER A 7 -12.04 15.36 -0.99
C SER A 7 -12.92 16.60 -1.08
N ASN A 8 -14.23 16.48 -0.90
CA ASN A 8 -15.23 17.53 -1.20
C ASN A 8 -15.06 18.13 -2.61
N ARG A 9 -14.65 17.30 -3.58
CA ARG A 9 -14.51 17.66 -4.99
C ARG A 9 -15.19 16.59 -5.84
N SER A 10 -15.93 17.02 -6.85
CA SER A 10 -16.56 16.15 -7.85
C SER A 10 -15.75 16.01 -9.15
N GLY A 11 -14.73 16.85 -9.34
CA GLY A 11 -13.91 16.85 -10.55
C GLY A 11 -12.92 15.69 -10.60
N LYS A 12 -12.99 14.87 -11.66
CA LYS A 12 -12.08 13.73 -11.89
C LYS A 12 -10.59 14.11 -11.98
N SER A 13 -10.29 15.35 -12.33
CA SER A 13 -8.92 15.89 -12.42
C SER A 13 -8.48 16.68 -11.18
N ALA A 14 -9.31 16.72 -10.13
CA ALA A 14 -8.98 17.43 -8.90
C ALA A 14 -7.77 16.77 -8.22
N ARG A 15 -6.75 17.59 -7.91
CA ARG A 15 -5.52 17.14 -7.24
C ARG A 15 -5.43 17.55 -5.77
N SER A 16 -6.31 18.45 -5.32
CA SER A 16 -6.36 18.94 -3.94
C SER A 16 -7.79 18.92 -3.41
N ALA A 17 -7.92 18.48 -2.16
CA ALA A 17 -9.15 18.52 -1.40
C ALA A 17 -9.65 19.96 -1.20
N TYR A 18 -10.95 20.09 -0.97
CA TYR A 18 -11.58 21.31 -0.46
C TYR A 18 -11.95 21.11 1.01
N ILE A 19 -11.24 21.79 1.90
CA ILE A 19 -11.41 21.63 3.36
C ILE A 19 -11.52 23.02 3.98
N PRO A 20 -12.72 23.63 4.06
CA PRO A 20 -12.91 24.91 4.75
C PRO A 20 -12.43 24.85 6.21
N PRO A 21 -11.83 25.91 6.76
CA PRO A 21 -11.54 27.23 6.15
C PRO A 21 -10.21 27.29 5.37
N HIS A 22 -9.56 26.16 5.14
CA HIS A 22 -8.22 26.13 4.57
C HIS A 22 -8.20 26.40 3.05
N ARG A 23 -7.11 27.03 2.59
CA ARG A 23 -6.86 27.28 1.16
C ARG A 23 -6.58 26.00 0.36
N ASN A 24 -6.65 26.07 -0.96
CA ASN A 24 -6.24 24.95 -1.83
C ASN A 24 -4.78 24.53 -1.57
N GLY A 25 -4.48 23.24 -1.74
CA GLY A 25 -3.13 22.69 -1.58
C GLY A 25 -2.81 22.14 -0.19
N VAL A 26 -3.72 22.25 0.79
CA VAL A 26 -3.49 21.70 2.14
C VAL A 26 -3.53 20.17 2.19
N ALA A 27 -4.30 19.53 1.32
CA ALA A 27 -4.38 18.09 1.25
C ALA A 27 -4.46 17.63 -0.21
N ARG A 28 -3.45 16.87 -0.65
CA ARG A 28 -3.48 16.18 -1.93
C ARG A 28 -4.51 15.05 -1.91
N ILE A 29 -5.25 14.90 -3.01
CA ILE A 29 -6.12 13.75 -3.25
C ILE A 29 -5.26 12.59 -3.75
N THR A 30 -5.32 11.46 -3.06
CA THR A 30 -4.49 10.29 -3.31
C THR A 30 -5.36 9.04 -3.31
N HIS A 31 -5.48 8.42 -4.48
CA HIS A 31 -6.03 7.07 -4.66
C HIS A 31 -5.06 6.02 -4.09
N GLY A 32 -5.57 4.91 -3.56
CA GLY A 32 -4.77 3.88 -2.90
C GLY A 32 -4.69 4.01 -1.37
N LEU A 33 -5.29 5.05 -0.78
CA LEU A 33 -5.29 5.26 0.68
C LEU A 33 -6.66 4.96 1.33
N GLU A 34 -7.65 4.51 0.57
CA GLU A 34 -9.01 4.26 1.05
C GLU A 34 -9.04 3.15 2.10
N ALA A 35 -8.30 2.06 1.86
CA ALA A 35 -8.14 1.00 2.85
C ALA A 35 -7.51 1.51 4.16
N ALA A 36 -6.56 2.45 4.10
CA ALA A 36 -5.90 3.00 5.28
C ALA A 36 -6.81 3.88 6.15
N ILE A 37 -7.92 4.38 5.61
CA ILE A 37 -8.92 5.11 6.41
C ILE A 37 -9.79 4.12 7.20
N LEU A 38 -10.05 2.95 6.64
CA LEU A 38 -10.85 1.91 7.29
C LEU A 38 -10.02 1.07 8.28
N ASP A 39 -8.86 0.62 7.84
CA ASP A 39 -7.96 -0.29 8.54
C ASP A 39 -6.76 0.50 9.05
N HIS A 40 -6.93 1.02 10.26
CA HIS A 40 -5.89 1.71 11.02
C HIS A 40 -6.10 1.47 12.51
N GLU A 41 -5.00 1.56 13.26
CA GLU A 41 -5.02 1.47 14.71
C GLU A 41 -4.22 2.60 15.34
N PRO A 42 -4.59 3.07 16.55
CA PRO A 42 -3.77 4.01 17.28
C PRO A 42 -2.43 3.39 17.68
N MET A 43 -1.33 3.93 17.16
CA MET A 43 0.02 3.53 17.48
C MET A 43 0.73 4.64 18.27
N ARG A 44 1.43 4.25 19.33
CA ARG A 44 2.31 5.15 20.08
C ARG A 44 3.67 5.22 19.39
N ILE A 45 4.06 6.41 18.97
CA ILE A 45 5.37 6.70 18.38
C ILE A 45 6.18 7.51 19.39
N ALA A 46 7.30 6.94 19.84
CA ALA A 46 8.24 7.56 20.76
C ALA A 46 9.52 8.01 20.02
N SER A 47 10.31 8.87 20.68
CA SER A 47 11.65 9.20 20.20
C SER A 47 12.52 7.95 20.02
N LEU A 48 13.25 7.86 18.91
CA LEU A 48 14.28 6.85 18.71
C LEU A 48 15.61 7.25 19.38
N ASP A 49 15.81 8.54 19.62
CA ASP A 49 16.93 9.07 20.39
C ASP A 49 16.60 8.98 21.89
N PRO A 50 17.36 8.19 22.68
CA PRO A 50 17.16 8.05 24.12
C PRO A 50 17.27 9.38 24.88
N ASP A 51 18.04 10.34 24.36
CA ASP A 51 18.35 11.60 25.03
C ASP A 51 17.38 12.73 24.65
N ALA A 52 16.59 12.55 23.58
CA ALA A 52 15.65 13.56 23.06
C ALA A 52 14.34 13.69 23.88
N GLY A 53 14.27 13.08 25.06
CA GLY A 53 13.19 13.23 26.04
C GLY A 53 11.94 12.39 25.78
N PRO A 54 10.94 12.43 26.69
CA PRO A 54 9.83 11.48 26.76
C PRO A 54 8.69 11.77 25.77
N ARG A 55 8.96 12.44 24.64
CA ARG A 55 7.92 12.80 23.67
C ARG A 55 7.34 11.53 23.04
N VAL A 56 6.04 11.34 23.23
CA VAL A 56 5.27 10.24 22.65
C VAL A 56 4.02 10.82 22.02
N TYR A 57 3.75 10.42 20.79
CA TYR A 57 2.55 10.80 20.05
C TYR A 57 1.70 9.57 19.77
N GLN A 58 0.38 9.72 19.87
CA GLN A 58 -0.57 8.70 19.44
C GLN A 58 -1.08 9.07 18.06
N LEU A 59 -0.80 8.22 17.07
CA LEU A 59 -1.15 8.44 15.67
C LEU A 59 -1.97 7.27 15.16
N ALA A 60 -2.97 7.54 14.33
CA ALA A 60 -3.61 6.49 13.53
C ALA A 60 -2.60 5.99 12.49
N VAL A 61 -2.24 4.71 12.55
CA VAL A 61 -1.32 4.07 11.62
C VAL A 61 -2.08 3.00 10.86
N ALA A 62 -1.95 3.02 9.53
CA ALA A 62 -2.59 2.05 8.66
C ALA A 62 -2.17 0.62 9.02
N GLY A 63 -3.15 -0.29 9.04
CA GLY A 63 -2.89 -1.70 9.23
C GLY A 63 -2.06 -2.30 8.09
N PRO A 64 -1.44 -3.47 8.30
CA PRO A 64 -0.56 -4.07 7.30
C PRO A 64 -1.24 -4.35 5.96
N ALA A 65 -2.50 -4.78 5.97
CA ALA A 65 -3.26 -5.03 4.75
C ALA A 65 -3.51 -3.72 3.98
N ALA A 66 -3.87 -2.64 4.69
CA ALA A 66 -4.06 -1.33 4.06
C ALA A 66 -2.75 -0.77 3.47
N LEU A 67 -1.64 -0.95 4.18
CA LEU A 67 -0.31 -0.60 3.66
C LEU A 67 0.03 -1.38 2.39
N LEU A 68 -0.30 -2.68 2.36
CA LEU A 68 -0.10 -3.52 1.19
C LEU A 68 -0.92 -3.01 -0.01
N VAL A 69 -2.22 -2.73 0.18
CA VAL A 69 -3.09 -2.15 -0.87
C VAL A 69 -2.50 -0.85 -1.42
N ALA A 70 -2.09 0.06 -0.54
CA ALA A 70 -1.50 1.34 -0.94
C ALA A 70 -0.23 1.18 -1.78
N LYS A 71 0.63 0.22 -1.43
CA LYS A 71 1.86 -0.06 -2.17
C LYS A 71 1.59 -0.70 -3.53
N LEU A 72 0.64 -1.63 -3.60
CA LEU A 72 0.27 -2.29 -4.85
C LEU A 72 -0.38 -1.34 -5.86
N ILE A 73 -1.28 -0.45 -5.41
CA ILE A 73 -1.85 0.61 -6.27
C ILE A 73 -0.75 1.52 -6.80
N LYS A 74 0.15 1.97 -5.92
CA LYS A 74 1.25 2.85 -6.31
C LYS A 74 2.15 2.20 -7.37
N LEU A 75 2.45 0.91 -7.26
CA LEU A 75 3.22 0.17 -8.26
C LEU A 75 2.42 -0.04 -9.55
N GLY A 76 1.21 -0.57 -9.44
CA GLY A 76 0.36 -0.94 -10.56
C GLY A 76 0.01 0.25 -11.46
N GLU A 77 -0.29 1.42 -10.88
CA GLU A 77 -0.55 2.64 -11.65
C GLU A 77 0.65 3.06 -12.51
N ARG A 78 1.88 2.86 -12.01
CA ARG A 78 3.10 3.21 -12.75
C ARG A 78 3.32 2.31 -13.95
N VAL A 79 3.06 1.02 -13.76
CA VAL A 79 3.10 0.03 -14.85
C VAL A 79 2.01 0.35 -15.88
N GLY A 80 0.76 0.53 -15.45
CA GLY A 80 -0.37 0.79 -16.35
C GLY A 80 -0.30 2.12 -17.10
N GLN A 81 0.37 3.13 -16.54
CA GLN A 81 0.62 4.42 -17.20
C GLN A 81 1.73 4.37 -18.26
N GLY A 82 2.41 3.23 -18.43
CA GLY A 82 3.56 3.12 -19.33
C GLY A 82 4.70 4.06 -18.93
N ALA A 83 4.85 4.30 -17.62
CA ALA A 83 5.86 5.20 -17.07
C ALA A 83 6.91 4.42 -16.25
N PRO A 84 7.66 3.50 -16.89
CA PRO A 84 8.60 2.62 -16.21
C PRO A 84 9.69 3.39 -15.45
N GLU A 85 10.06 4.59 -15.91
CA GLU A 85 11.03 5.49 -15.25
C GLU A 85 10.57 6.00 -13.88
N ARG A 86 9.26 5.87 -13.59
CA ARG A 86 8.65 6.27 -12.31
C ARG A 86 8.33 5.08 -11.40
N ILE A 87 8.69 3.87 -11.83
CA ILE A 87 8.66 2.67 -10.99
C ILE A 87 9.92 2.71 -10.12
N HIS A 88 9.74 2.69 -8.81
CA HIS A 88 10.86 2.63 -7.88
C HIS A 88 10.96 1.24 -7.27
N ALA A 89 12.10 0.58 -7.45
CA ALA A 89 12.40 -0.74 -6.89
C ALA A 89 12.07 -0.84 -5.38
N LYS A 90 12.30 0.25 -4.63
CA LYS A 90 11.97 0.32 -3.19
C LYS A 90 10.49 0.06 -2.86
N ASP A 91 9.56 0.40 -3.74
CA ASP A 91 8.13 0.20 -3.48
C ASP A 91 7.79 -1.31 -3.57
N ALA A 92 8.44 -2.06 -4.46
CA ALA A 92 8.33 -3.52 -4.51
C ALA A 92 9.01 -4.19 -3.31
N LEU A 93 10.14 -3.66 -2.87
CA LEU A 93 10.79 -4.11 -1.63
C LEU A 93 9.91 -3.85 -0.39
N ASP A 94 9.20 -2.73 -0.33
CA ASP A 94 8.27 -2.45 0.76
C ASP A 94 7.10 -3.46 0.78
N VAL A 95 6.59 -3.87 -0.38
CA VAL A 95 5.60 -4.97 -0.48
C VAL A 95 6.18 -6.26 0.11
N LEU A 96 7.41 -6.64 -0.28
CA LEU A 96 8.08 -7.82 0.28
C LEU A 96 8.20 -7.73 1.81
N ARG A 97 8.63 -6.58 2.33
CA ARG A 97 8.79 -6.36 3.77
C ARG A 97 7.47 -6.52 4.52
N ILE A 98 6.37 -6.04 3.97
CA ILE A 98 5.04 -6.23 4.56
C ILE A 98 4.68 -7.73 4.56
N LEU A 99 4.88 -8.43 3.44
CA LEU A 99 4.62 -9.86 3.31
C LEU A 99 5.45 -10.73 4.27
N GLN A 100 6.70 -10.34 4.54
CA GLN A 100 7.59 -11.05 5.46
C GLN A 100 7.32 -10.74 6.93
N ALA A 101 7.05 -9.48 7.26
CA ALA A 101 6.92 -9.02 8.64
C ALA A 101 5.53 -9.25 9.23
N THR A 102 4.52 -9.53 8.39
CA THR A 102 3.12 -9.65 8.83
C THR A 102 2.67 -11.10 8.82
N HIS A 103 1.99 -11.51 9.90
CA HIS A 103 1.34 -12.82 9.90
C HIS A 103 0.30 -12.91 8.76
N TYR A 104 0.37 -14.01 8.02
CA TYR A 104 -0.46 -14.26 6.86
C TYR A 104 -1.97 -14.04 7.10
N GLY A 105 -2.49 -14.56 8.21
CA GLY A 105 -3.90 -14.45 8.55
C GLY A 105 -4.37 -13.00 8.78
N THR A 106 -3.47 -12.12 9.23
CA THR A 106 -3.77 -10.69 9.42
C THR A 106 -3.97 -9.99 8.08
N LEU A 107 -3.12 -10.30 7.09
CA LEU A 107 -3.27 -9.76 5.74
C LEU A 107 -4.59 -10.22 5.09
N VAL A 108 -4.91 -11.51 5.18
CA VAL A 108 -6.16 -12.06 4.62
C VAL A 108 -7.39 -11.45 5.29
N ALA A 109 -7.41 -11.36 6.62
CA ALA A 109 -8.53 -10.78 7.35
C ALA A 109 -8.74 -9.30 6.98
N GLY A 110 -7.66 -8.51 6.91
CA GLY A 110 -7.71 -7.11 6.49
C GLY A 110 -8.23 -6.96 5.05
N LEU A 111 -7.67 -7.72 4.09
CA LEU A 111 -8.12 -7.67 2.70
C LEU A 111 -9.59 -8.06 2.53
N ARG A 112 -10.07 -9.06 3.28
CA ARG A 112 -11.49 -9.44 3.30
C ARG A 112 -12.36 -8.30 3.86
N SER A 113 -11.93 -7.68 4.96
CA SER A 113 -12.61 -6.51 5.53
C SER A 113 -12.70 -5.36 4.51
N HIS A 114 -11.61 -5.07 3.79
CA HIS A 114 -11.62 -4.00 2.77
C HIS A 114 -12.57 -4.30 1.62
N ARG A 115 -12.64 -5.56 1.15
CA ARG A 115 -13.58 -6.00 0.09
C ARG A 115 -15.05 -5.89 0.51
N SER A 116 -15.35 -5.89 1.80
CA SER A 116 -16.71 -5.68 2.33
C SER A 116 -17.09 -4.20 2.48
N SER A 117 -16.15 -3.27 2.32
CA SER A 117 -16.39 -1.83 2.46
C SER A 117 -16.74 -1.18 1.13
N GLU A 118 -17.79 -0.37 1.10
CA GLU A 118 -18.17 0.42 -0.08
C GLU A 118 -17.07 1.40 -0.54
N TYR A 119 -16.19 1.83 0.38
CA TYR A 119 -15.13 2.81 0.10
C TYR A 119 -13.81 2.17 -0.30
N ALA A 120 -13.49 0.99 0.25
CA ALA A 120 -12.20 0.34 0.05
C ALA A 120 -12.24 -0.85 -0.93
N LYS A 121 -13.44 -1.35 -1.28
CA LYS A 121 -13.59 -2.54 -2.12
C LYS A 121 -12.88 -2.41 -3.46
N SER A 122 -13.24 -1.39 -4.26
CA SER A 122 -12.69 -1.22 -5.61
C SER A 122 -11.16 -1.13 -5.61
N VAL A 123 -10.60 -0.29 -4.72
CA VAL A 123 -9.15 -0.10 -4.65
C VAL A 123 -8.42 -1.36 -4.16
N SER A 124 -9.05 -2.16 -3.32
CA SER A 124 -8.47 -3.41 -2.83
C SER A 124 -8.53 -4.50 -3.91
N GLU A 125 -9.61 -4.54 -4.69
CA GLU A 125 -9.71 -5.42 -5.86
C GLU A 125 -8.65 -5.07 -6.91
N ASP A 126 -8.48 -3.78 -7.22
CA ASP A 126 -7.45 -3.29 -8.14
C ASP A 126 -6.03 -3.65 -7.65
N ALA A 127 -5.75 -3.46 -6.36
CA ALA A 127 -4.47 -3.84 -5.75
C ALA A 127 -4.19 -5.34 -5.93
N MET A 128 -5.17 -6.20 -5.68
CA MET A 128 -5.02 -7.64 -5.84
C MET A 128 -4.91 -8.06 -7.32
N ALA A 129 -5.58 -7.35 -8.23
CA ALA A 129 -5.41 -7.55 -9.66
C ALA A 129 -3.98 -7.22 -10.10
N TYR A 130 -3.38 -6.14 -9.57
CA TYR A 130 -1.99 -5.80 -9.84
C TYR A 130 -1.01 -6.84 -9.28
N LEU A 131 -1.23 -7.32 -8.05
CA LEU A 131 -0.41 -8.41 -7.48
C LEU A 131 -0.51 -9.68 -8.34
N THR A 132 -1.71 -10.01 -8.82
CA THR A 132 -1.95 -11.15 -9.71
C THR A 132 -1.22 -10.99 -11.04
N ALA A 133 -1.29 -9.80 -11.65
CA ALA A 133 -0.70 -9.55 -12.96
C ALA A 133 0.83 -9.46 -12.93
N TYR A 134 1.42 -8.89 -11.87
CA TYR A 134 2.81 -8.48 -11.85
C TYR A 134 3.64 -9.08 -10.72
N GLY A 135 3.05 -9.85 -9.81
CA GLY A 135 3.74 -10.42 -8.65
C GLY A 135 3.79 -11.95 -8.59
N ARG A 136 3.16 -12.67 -9.53
CA ARG A 136 3.11 -14.14 -9.54
C ARG A 136 4.28 -14.78 -10.25
N GLY A 137 4.91 -15.76 -9.60
CA GLY A 137 6.07 -16.48 -10.13
C GLY A 137 7.37 -15.70 -10.06
N THR A 138 8.49 -16.42 -10.14
CA THR A 138 9.85 -15.87 -9.92
C THR A 138 10.29 -14.89 -11.02
N GLY A 139 9.69 -14.95 -12.21
CA GLY A 139 9.93 -14.02 -13.31
C GLY A 139 9.04 -12.78 -13.29
N ALA A 140 8.21 -12.58 -12.27
CA ALA A 140 7.28 -11.46 -12.22
C ALA A 140 8.00 -10.12 -12.06
N LEU A 141 7.45 -9.06 -12.65
CA LEU A 141 8.02 -7.72 -12.60
C LEU A 141 8.24 -7.23 -11.16
N PHE A 142 7.26 -7.38 -10.27
CA PHE A 142 7.41 -6.94 -8.87
C PHE A 142 8.45 -7.75 -8.11
N ALA A 143 8.59 -9.05 -8.40
CA ALA A 143 9.64 -9.87 -7.81
C ALA A 143 11.04 -9.42 -8.27
N GLN A 144 11.20 -9.12 -9.55
CA GLN A 144 12.44 -8.58 -10.12
C GLN A 144 12.81 -7.21 -9.52
N LEU A 145 11.83 -6.31 -9.41
CA LEU A 145 12.02 -4.99 -8.79
C LEU A 145 12.40 -5.09 -7.31
N ALA A 146 11.81 -6.03 -6.57
CA ALA A 146 12.18 -6.25 -5.17
C ALA A 146 13.64 -6.74 -5.04
N ALA A 147 14.07 -7.65 -5.92
CA ALA A 147 15.46 -8.11 -5.98
C ALA A 147 16.42 -6.97 -6.36
N GLU A 148 16.08 -6.17 -7.38
CA GLU A 148 16.87 -5.01 -7.81
C GLU A 148 17.11 -4.02 -6.66
N ALA A 149 16.09 -3.78 -5.84
CA ALA A 149 16.16 -2.84 -4.71
C ALA A 149 17.25 -3.18 -3.68
N VAL A 150 17.72 -4.43 -3.66
CA VAL A 150 18.77 -4.94 -2.76
C VAL A 150 20.00 -5.44 -3.52
N GLY A 151 20.20 -4.99 -4.75
CA GLY A 151 21.39 -5.33 -5.54
C GLY A 151 21.28 -6.62 -6.37
N GLY A 152 20.06 -7.07 -6.66
CA GLY A 152 19.81 -8.21 -7.55
C GLY A 152 19.86 -9.58 -6.89
N ASP A 153 19.69 -9.66 -5.56
CA ASP A 153 19.67 -10.94 -4.84
C ASP A 153 18.50 -11.84 -5.32
N PRO A 154 18.78 -13.02 -5.92
CA PRO A 154 17.74 -13.90 -6.45
C PRO A 154 16.84 -14.48 -5.34
N VAL A 155 17.32 -14.57 -4.10
CA VAL A 155 16.52 -15.07 -2.97
C VAL A 155 15.38 -14.09 -2.65
N THR A 156 15.64 -12.80 -2.72
CA THR A 156 14.64 -11.74 -2.52
C THR A 156 13.48 -11.85 -3.52
N GLY A 157 13.78 -12.02 -4.82
CA GLY A 157 12.75 -12.20 -5.85
C GLY A 157 11.95 -13.49 -5.67
N ALA A 158 12.62 -14.61 -5.36
CA ALA A 158 11.94 -15.87 -5.08
C ALA A 158 11.04 -15.80 -3.83
N SER A 159 11.49 -15.12 -2.76
CA SER A 159 10.70 -14.89 -1.55
C SER A 159 9.48 -14.03 -1.83
N PHE A 160 9.60 -12.99 -2.67
CA PHE A 160 8.47 -12.18 -3.09
C PHE A 160 7.41 -13.06 -3.76
N ALA A 161 7.81 -13.80 -4.80
CA ALA A 161 6.91 -14.62 -5.59
C ALA A 161 6.17 -15.64 -4.72
N ALA A 162 6.92 -16.37 -3.87
CA ALA A 162 6.34 -17.39 -3.00
C ALA A 162 5.31 -16.81 -2.00
N LEU A 163 5.61 -15.65 -1.39
CA LEU A 163 4.69 -15.01 -0.45
C LEU A 163 3.49 -14.38 -1.14
N ALA A 164 3.67 -13.80 -2.33
CA ALA A 164 2.59 -13.27 -3.14
C ALA A 164 1.63 -14.37 -3.61
N ASP A 165 2.14 -15.49 -4.14
CA ASP A 165 1.34 -16.64 -4.55
C ASP A 165 0.57 -17.24 -3.36
N ARG A 166 1.21 -17.33 -2.19
CA ARG A 166 0.54 -17.77 -0.96
C ARG A 166 -0.60 -16.82 -0.56
N LEU A 167 -0.39 -15.50 -0.64
CA LEU A 167 -1.42 -14.50 -0.32
C LEU A 167 -2.61 -14.61 -1.25
N LEU A 168 -2.36 -14.63 -2.55
CA LEU A 168 -3.41 -14.78 -3.56
C LEU A 168 -4.23 -16.05 -3.32
N ALA A 169 -3.55 -17.18 -3.12
CA ALA A 169 -4.20 -18.48 -2.95
C ALA A 169 -5.22 -18.54 -1.81
N ALA A 170 -4.98 -17.90 -0.65
CA ALA A 170 -5.94 -17.94 0.46
C ALA A 170 -6.79 -16.67 0.65
N VAL A 171 -6.59 -15.64 -0.17
CA VAL A 171 -7.59 -14.57 -0.33
C VAL A 171 -8.73 -15.02 -1.24
N ASP A 172 -8.45 -15.91 -2.20
CA ASP A 172 -9.44 -16.45 -3.15
C ASP A 172 -10.14 -17.74 -2.65
N SER A 173 -9.69 -18.32 -1.54
CA SER A 173 -10.37 -19.39 -0.80
C SER A 173 -11.43 -18.86 0.16
#